data_AF-A0A9D8C3L3-F1
#
_entry.id   AF-A0A9D8C3L3-F1
#
_cell.length_a   1.000
_cell.length_b   1.000
_cell.length_c   1.000
_cell.angle_alpha   90.00
_cell.angle_beta   90.00
_cell.angle_gamma   90.00
#
_symmetry.space_group_name_H-M   'P 1'
#
loop_
_entity.id
_entity.type
_entity.pdbx_description
1 polymer ?
#
loop_
_entity_poly.entity_id
_entity_poly.type
_entity_poly.pdbx_seq_one_letter_code
_entity_poly.pdbx_strand_id
1 'polypeptide(L)'
;MSGAQVTTYTRQENSSAATEFKRIVNYLLLNEFRERVLDELMAKFGMREKELFGRYYIPINKLELLKDGGMLIGAHDATHRVLSTLSISDQHSEIARSFAFLDRVLSPQPARTFCYPFAAPHAFTRDTEILLETAGAAVAFSVEPRDITEHDIVSRPFSLPRFDCNQLPFGSASGSV
;
A
#
# COMPACT_ATOMS: atom_id res chain seq x y z
N MET A 1 -13.57 19.94 9.67
CA MET A 1 -14.50 18.80 9.75
C MET A 1 -15.29 18.72 8.45
N SER A 2 -14.97 17.76 7.58
CA SER A 2 -15.88 17.30 6.53
C SER A 2 -15.69 15.80 6.39
N GLY A 3 -16.05 15.09 7.46
CA GLY A 3 -16.06 13.63 7.50
C GLY A 3 -17.23 13.13 6.68
N ALA A 4 -17.11 13.17 5.35
CA ALA A 4 -17.86 12.22 4.55
C ALA A 4 -17.49 10.85 5.13
N GLN A 5 -18.47 10.13 5.68
CA GLN A 5 -18.29 8.75 6.10
C GLN A 5 -17.98 7.95 4.85
N VAL A 6 -16.72 7.94 4.43
CA VAL A 6 -16.25 7.03 3.40
C VAL A 6 -16.42 5.64 4.01
N THR A 7 -17.39 4.91 3.48
CA THR A 7 -17.59 3.50 3.77
C THR A 7 -16.34 2.75 3.30
N THR A 8 -15.47 2.40 4.25
CA THR A 8 -14.22 1.67 4.03
C THR A 8 -14.42 0.21 4.38
N TYR A 9 -13.65 -0.68 3.75
CA TYR A 9 -13.69 -2.13 3.99
C TYR A 9 -15.02 -2.84 3.67
N THR A 10 -15.92 -2.23 2.88
CA THR A 10 -17.24 -2.81 2.53
C THR A 10 -17.17 -4.13 1.76
N ARG A 11 -16.01 -4.46 1.19
CA ARG A 11 -15.75 -5.67 0.42
C ARG A 11 -14.93 -6.71 1.19
N GLN A 12 -14.68 -6.49 2.48
CA GLN A 12 -13.97 -7.43 3.34
C GLN A 12 -14.93 -8.07 4.33
N GLU A 13 -14.82 -9.37 4.52
CA GLU A 13 -15.51 -10.08 5.61
C GLU A 13 -14.75 -9.81 6.91
N ASN A 14 -15.28 -8.91 7.74
CA ASN A 14 -14.70 -8.55 9.04
C ASN A 14 -15.82 -8.52 10.09
N SER A 15 -15.48 -8.81 11.35
CA SER A 15 -16.35 -8.42 12.46
C SER A 15 -16.51 -6.88 12.52
N SER A 16 -17.58 -6.42 13.18
CA SER A 16 -17.81 -4.98 13.39
C SER A 16 -16.64 -4.34 14.15
N ALA A 17 -16.14 -5.01 15.20
CA ALA A 17 -15.00 -4.58 15.99
C ALA A 17 -13.70 -4.49 15.16
N ALA A 18 -13.43 -5.47 14.30
CA ALA A 18 -12.25 -5.44 13.43
C ALA A 18 -12.34 -4.29 12.41
N THR A 19 -13.53 -4.05 11.84
CA THR A 19 -13.76 -2.93 10.92
C THR A 19 -13.55 -1.59 11.62
N GLU A 20 -14.10 -1.41 12.82
CA GLU A 20 -13.94 -0.20 13.62
C GLU A 20 -12.47 0.04 13.98
N PHE A 21 -11.76 -0.98 14.46
CA PHE A 21 -10.33 -0.90 14.76
C PHE A 21 -9.52 -0.46 13.53
N LYS A 22 -9.71 -1.13 12.38
CA LYS A 22 -9.03 -0.77 11.12
C LYS A 22 -9.29 0.68 10.73
N ARG A 23 -10.54 1.16 10.87
CA ARG A 23 -10.91 2.55 10.56
C ARG A 23 -10.23 3.54 11.47
N ILE A 24 -10.21 3.27 12.77
CA ILE A 24 -9.54 4.12 13.75
C ILE A 24 -8.06 4.24 13.38
N VAL A 25 -7.36 3.12 13.24
CA VAL A 25 -5.91 3.10 13.03
C VAL A 25 -5.50 3.69 11.68
N ASN A 26 -6.25 3.41 10.61
CA ASN A 26 -5.83 3.78 9.25
C ASN A 26 -6.34 5.15 8.78
N TYR A 27 -7.46 5.65 9.30
CA TYR A 27 -8.12 6.86 8.77
C TYR A 27 -8.47 7.92 9.82
N LEU A 28 -8.73 7.55 11.09
CA LEU A 28 -9.21 8.51 12.10
C LEU A 28 -8.13 8.95 13.10
N LEU A 29 -7.16 8.08 13.39
CA LEU A 29 -6.06 8.36 14.29
C LEU A 29 -5.04 9.26 13.59
N LEU A 30 -4.63 10.34 14.24
CA LEU A 30 -3.60 11.23 13.71
C LEU A 30 -2.28 10.47 13.57
N ASN A 31 -1.57 10.74 12.48
CA ASN A 31 -0.37 10.00 12.10
C ASN A 31 0.71 9.99 13.19
N GLU A 32 0.86 11.10 13.93
CA GLU A 32 1.79 11.29 15.04
C GLU A 32 1.53 10.39 16.27
N PHE A 33 0.30 9.90 16.44
CA PHE A 33 -0.06 9.02 17.54
C PHE A 33 -0.14 7.54 17.15
N ARG A 34 -0.14 7.23 15.85
CA ARG A 34 -0.39 5.88 15.35
C ARG A 34 0.60 4.85 15.89
N GLU A 35 1.90 5.14 15.82
CA GLU A 35 2.95 4.22 16.28
C GLU A 35 2.85 3.97 17.79
N ARG A 36 2.80 5.04 18.59
CA ARG A 36 2.65 4.93 20.06
C ARG A 36 1.43 4.09 20.46
N VAL A 37 0.28 4.32 19.82
CA VAL A 37 -0.94 3.55 20.12
C VAL A 37 -0.77 2.08 19.76
N LEU A 38 -0.15 1.77 18.61
CA LEU A 38 0.11 0.39 18.21
C LEU A 38 1.11 -0.29 19.16
N ASP A 39 2.17 0.40 19.57
CA ASP A 39 3.16 -0.12 20.53
C ASP A 39 2.52 -0.45 21.88
N GLU A 40 1.69 0.45 22.41
CA GLU A 40 0.95 0.23 23.66
C GLU A 40 -0.01 -0.96 23.57
N LEU A 41 -0.72 -1.10 22.45
CA LEU A 41 -1.61 -2.25 22.21
C LEU A 41 -0.81 -3.55 22.10
N MET A 42 0.29 -3.55 21.35
CA MET A 42 1.14 -4.72 21.20
C MET A 42 1.70 -5.17 22.55
N ALA A 43 2.20 -4.23 23.37
CA ALA A 43 2.66 -4.52 24.73
C ALA A 43 1.53 -5.08 25.61
N LYS A 44 0.34 -4.46 25.57
CA LYS A 44 -0.83 -4.89 26.35
C LYS A 44 -1.27 -6.33 26.03
N PHE A 45 -1.15 -6.75 24.77
CA PHE A 45 -1.52 -8.09 24.33
C PHE A 45 -0.33 -9.07 24.29
N GLY A 46 0.85 -8.67 24.78
CA GLY A 46 2.05 -9.51 24.77
C GLY A 46 2.57 -9.85 23.37
N MET A 47 2.23 -9.03 22.38
CA MET A 47 2.65 -9.21 20.99
C MET A 47 4.08 -8.68 20.81
N ARG A 48 4.96 -9.52 20.28
CA ARG A 48 6.36 -9.16 20.03
C ARG A 48 6.57 -8.87 18.55
N GLU A 49 6.85 -7.62 18.22
CA GLU A 49 7.02 -7.17 16.82
C GLU A 49 8.00 -8.04 16.04
N LYS A 50 9.16 -8.36 16.62
CA LYS A 50 10.18 -9.22 15.98
C LYS A 50 9.63 -10.58 15.56
N GLU A 51 8.71 -11.16 16.33
CA GLU A 51 8.10 -12.45 16.01
C GLU A 51 7.03 -12.31 14.93
N LEU A 52 6.23 -11.25 14.98
CA LEU A 52 5.28 -10.94 13.91
C LEU A 52 6.00 -10.68 12.60
N PHE A 53 7.11 -9.95 12.64
CA PHE A 53 7.95 -9.66 11.48
C PHE A 53 8.43 -10.96 10.83
N GLY A 54 9.05 -11.84 11.62
CA GLY A 54 9.54 -13.14 11.12
C GLY A 54 8.43 -14.09 10.64
N ARG A 55 7.19 -13.89 11.07
CA ARG A 55 6.04 -14.71 10.68
C ARG A 55 5.33 -14.22 9.42
N TYR A 56 5.16 -12.91 9.29
CA TYR A 56 4.27 -12.32 8.28
C TYR A 56 5.01 -11.66 7.11
N TYR A 57 6.26 -11.24 7.28
CA TYR A 57 7.00 -10.53 6.23
C TYR A 57 7.97 -11.45 5.49
N ILE A 58 8.15 -11.16 4.21
CA ILE A 58 9.09 -11.86 3.34
C ILE A 58 10.52 -11.34 3.64
N PRO A 59 11.47 -12.22 4.02
CA PRO A 59 12.85 -11.78 4.25
C PRO A 59 13.57 -11.46 2.92
N ILE A 60 14.60 -10.62 2.97
CA ILE A 60 15.29 -10.08 1.80
C ILE A 60 15.79 -11.19 0.84
N ASN A 61 16.38 -12.26 1.37
CA ASN A 61 16.86 -13.39 0.57
C ASN A 61 15.75 -14.10 -0.24
N LYS A 62 14.49 -14.01 0.20
CA LYS A 62 13.34 -14.53 -0.55
C LYS A 62 12.90 -13.55 -1.64
N LEU A 63 13.05 -12.24 -1.45
CA LEU A 63 12.82 -11.27 -2.51
C LEU A 63 13.81 -11.46 -3.66
N GLU A 64 15.08 -11.73 -3.36
CA GLU A 64 16.11 -12.05 -4.37
C GLU A 64 15.73 -13.31 -5.16
N LEU A 65 15.28 -14.37 -4.49
CA LEU A 65 14.80 -15.59 -5.16
C LEU A 65 13.63 -15.34 -6.11
N LEU A 66 12.67 -14.49 -5.72
CA LEU A 66 11.54 -14.12 -6.58
C LEU A 66 12.03 -13.35 -7.82
N LYS A 67 12.98 -12.42 -7.63
CA LYS A 67 13.61 -11.69 -8.74
C LYS A 67 14.33 -12.62 -9.71
N ASP A 68 15.14 -13.54 -9.20
CA ASP A 68 15.89 -14.51 -10.00
C ASP A 68 14.95 -15.50 -10.73
N GLY A 69 13.75 -15.71 -10.17
CA GLY A 69 12.65 -16.42 -10.82
C GLY A 69 11.90 -15.61 -11.89
N GLY A 70 12.34 -14.38 -12.20
CA GLY A 70 11.76 -13.51 -13.22
C GLY A 70 10.61 -12.62 -12.74
N MET A 71 10.34 -12.54 -11.44
CA MET A 71 9.30 -11.65 -10.91
C MET A 71 9.79 -10.20 -10.82
N LEU A 72 8.89 -9.26 -11.12
CA LEU A 72 9.10 -7.84 -10.86
C LEU A 72 8.51 -7.48 -9.48
N ILE A 73 9.30 -6.81 -8.66
CA ILE A 73 8.88 -6.37 -7.32
C ILE A 73 8.75 -4.85 -7.31
N GLY A 74 7.51 -4.37 -7.21
CA GLY A 74 7.17 -2.95 -7.15
C GLY A 74 7.17 -2.38 -5.73
N ALA A 75 7.25 -1.06 -5.65
CA ALA A 75 7.16 -0.31 -4.39
C ALA A 75 5.71 -0.15 -3.93
N HIS A 76 5.52 -0.03 -2.62
CA HIS A 76 4.20 0.10 -2.00
C HIS A 76 4.15 1.16 -0.89
N ASP A 77 4.99 2.21 -1.00
CA ASP A 77 5.38 3.15 0.08
C ASP A 77 6.32 2.53 1.14
N ALA A 78 6.69 3.29 2.17
CA ALA A 78 7.57 2.83 3.25
C ALA A 78 6.82 2.50 4.55
N THR A 79 5.70 3.16 4.85
CA THR A 79 5.00 3.05 6.15
C THR A 79 3.48 2.78 6.06
N HIS A 80 2.98 2.42 4.89
CA HIS A 80 1.60 2.07 4.54
C HIS A 80 0.57 3.13 4.99
N ARG A 81 0.74 4.36 4.49
CA ARG A 81 -0.08 5.55 4.81
C ARG A 81 -0.96 5.94 3.63
N VAL A 82 -2.08 6.61 3.93
CA VAL A 82 -2.90 7.25 2.89
C VAL A 82 -2.13 8.49 2.41
N LEU A 83 -1.44 8.42 1.28
CA LEU A 83 -0.49 9.46 0.82
C LEU A 83 -1.14 10.85 0.70
N SER A 84 -2.41 10.93 0.29
CA SER A 84 -3.15 12.21 0.22
C SER A 84 -3.33 12.92 1.56
N THR A 85 -3.13 12.22 2.69
CA THR A 85 -3.17 12.80 4.04
C THR A 85 -1.83 13.36 4.51
N LEU A 86 -0.77 13.16 3.72
CA LEU A 86 0.60 13.58 4.04
C LEU A 86 0.95 14.88 3.31
N SER A 87 1.90 15.63 3.87
CA SER A 87 2.50 16.76 3.17
C SER A 87 3.23 16.28 1.91
N ILE A 88 3.43 17.16 0.92
CA ILE A 88 4.16 16.80 -0.32
C ILE A 88 5.58 16.30 -0.01
N SER A 89 6.25 16.90 0.98
CA SER A 89 7.58 16.47 1.43
C SER A 89 7.55 15.06 2.01
N ASP A 90 6.53 14.72 2.79
CA ASP A 90 6.37 13.39 3.38
C ASP A 90 6.01 12.35 2.33
N GLN A 91 5.13 12.69 1.37
CA GLN A 91 4.83 11.82 0.22
C GLN A 91 6.11 11.51 -0.58
N HIS A 92 6.93 12.53 -0.86
CA HIS A 92 8.21 12.34 -1.52
C HIS A 92 9.13 11.41 -0.72
N SER A 93 9.22 11.60 0.60
CA SER A 93 10.04 10.76 1.49
C SER A 93 9.59 9.30 1.45
N GLU A 94 8.28 9.03 1.56
CA GLU A 94 7.70 7.69 1.47
C GLU A 94 8.04 6.99 0.14
N ILE A 95 7.80 7.69 -0.97
CA ILE A 95 8.09 7.18 -2.32
C ILE A 95 9.60 6.92 -2.49
N ALA A 96 10.43 7.92 -2.19
CA ALA A 96 11.89 7.83 -2.38
C ALA A 96 12.51 6.73 -1.52
N ARG A 97 12.10 6.60 -0.25
CA ARG A 97 12.58 5.54 0.64
C ARG A 97 12.18 4.15 0.14
N SER A 98 10.96 3.99 -0.37
CA SER A 98 10.49 2.71 -0.90
C SER A 98 11.29 2.27 -2.13
N PHE A 99 11.57 3.18 -3.07
CA PHE A 99 12.41 2.87 -4.22
C PHE A 99 13.86 2.64 -3.84
N ALA A 100 14.45 3.48 -2.98
CA ALA A 100 15.82 3.31 -2.52
C ALA A 100 16.04 1.97 -1.80
N PHE A 101 15.04 1.49 -1.06
CA PHE A 101 15.07 0.15 -0.48
C PHE A 101 15.15 -0.93 -1.56
N LEU A 102 14.25 -0.89 -2.55
CA LEU A 102 14.23 -1.86 -3.65
C LEU A 102 15.49 -1.80 -4.50
N ASP A 103 16.02 -0.61 -4.76
CA ASP A 103 17.26 -0.46 -5.53
C ASP A 103 18.43 -1.12 -4.79
N ARG A 104 18.52 -0.89 -3.47
CA ARG A 104 19.57 -1.48 -2.65
C ARG A 104 19.51 -3.01 -2.61
N VAL A 105 18.31 -3.60 -2.57
CA VAL A 105 18.13 -5.04 -2.36
C VAL A 105 17.92 -5.84 -3.64
N LEU A 106 17.43 -5.22 -4.72
CA LEU A 106 16.97 -5.93 -5.92
C LEU A 106 17.52 -5.35 -7.22
N SER A 107 18.25 -4.23 -7.24
CA SER A 107 18.79 -3.70 -8.49
C SER A 107 19.72 -4.70 -9.21
N PRO A 108 19.78 -4.64 -10.56
CA PRO A 108 18.87 -3.89 -11.42
C PRO A 108 17.49 -4.56 -11.54
N GLN A 109 16.44 -3.75 -11.69
CA GLN A 109 15.11 -4.20 -12.11
C GLN A 109 14.76 -3.56 -13.46
N PRO A 110 13.94 -4.22 -14.31
CA PRO A 110 13.65 -3.70 -15.67
C PRO A 110 12.81 -2.43 -15.66
N ALA A 111 12.02 -2.19 -14.60
CA ALA A 111 11.25 -0.97 -14.42
C ALA A 111 10.96 -0.74 -12.93
N ARG A 112 10.74 0.52 -12.54
CA ARG A 112 10.12 0.86 -11.25
C ARG A 112 8.61 0.85 -11.41
N THR A 113 7.89 0.13 -10.56
CA THR A 113 6.42 0.13 -10.50
C THR A 113 5.97 0.45 -9.08
N PHE A 114 4.76 0.99 -8.95
CA PHE A 114 4.21 1.40 -7.66
C PHE A 114 2.77 0.94 -7.46
N CYS A 115 2.39 0.59 -6.25
CA CYS A 115 0.99 0.41 -5.87
C CYS A 115 0.69 1.33 -4.68
N TYR A 116 -0.40 2.07 -4.71
CA TYR A 116 -0.74 2.94 -3.58
C TYR A 116 -1.32 2.13 -2.43
N PRO A 117 -0.95 2.40 -1.17
CA PRO A 117 -1.68 1.91 -0.01
C PRO A 117 -3.15 2.29 -0.11
N PHE A 118 -4.05 1.31 0.10
CA PHE A 118 -5.50 1.44 -0.09
C PHE A 118 -5.98 1.73 -1.53
N ALA A 119 -5.21 2.49 -2.32
CA ALA A 119 -5.31 2.73 -3.76
C ALA A 119 -6.65 3.25 -4.30
N ALA A 120 -7.61 3.57 -3.43
CA ALA A 120 -8.83 4.27 -3.79
C ALA A 120 -8.51 5.69 -4.31
N PRO A 121 -9.38 6.31 -5.13
CA PRO A 121 -9.11 7.63 -5.72
C PRO A 121 -8.80 8.75 -4.71
N HIS A 122 -9.23 8.61 -3.45
CA HIS A 122 -8.95 9.56 -2.39
C HIS A 122 -7.59 9.33 -1.70
N ALA A 123 -6.88 8.25 -1.99
CA ALA A 123 -5.66 7.85 -1.28
C ALA A 123 -4.39 8.53 -1.78
N PHE A 124 -4.43 9.15 -2.95
CA PHE A 124 -3.33 9.85 -3.60
C PHE A 124 -3.87 11.06 -4.38
N THR A 125 -2.99 11.98 -4.75
CA THR A 125 -3.35 13.20 -5.50
C THR A 125 -2.55 13.30 -6.79
N ARG A 126 -2.80 14.35 -7.58
CA ARG A 126 -1.99 14.63 -8.77
C ARG A 126 -0.52 14.90 -8.41
N ASP A 127 -0.27 15.54 -7.27
CA ASP A 127 1.10 15.76 -6.78
C ASP A 127 1.80 14.43 -6.49
N THR A 128 1.09 13.45 -5.93
CA THR A 128 1.63 12.08 -5.74
C THR A 128 2.05 11.45 -7.05
N GLU A 129 1.26 11.60 -8.12
CA GLU A 129 1.59 11.07 -9.45
C GLU A 129 2.83 11.75 -10.04
N ILE A 130 2.95 13.08 -9.88
CA ILE A 130 4.13 13.84 -10.33
C ILE A 130 5.39 13.39 -9.58
N LEU A 131 5.28 13.10 -8.28
CA LEU A 131 6.40 12.57 -7.49
C LEU A 131 6.83 11.18 -7.99
N LEU A 132 5.89 10.30 -8.37
CA LEU A 132 6.21 8.99 -8.95
C LEU A 132 6.91 9.11 -10.31
N GLU A 133 6.42 10.00 -11.17
CA GLU A 133 7.04 10.31 -12.47
C GLU A 133 8.48 10.81 -12.27
N THR A 134 8.67 11.78 -11.37
CA THR A 134 9.98 12.34 -11.03
C THR A 134 10.92 11.28 -10.42
N ALA A 135 10.37 10.33 -9.66
CA ALA A 135 11.09 9.19 -9.12
C ALA A 135 11.36 8.09 -10.17
N GLY A 136 10.99 8.28 -11.44
CA GLY A 136 11.24 7.34 -12.53
C GLY A 136 10.39 6.07 -12.47
N ALA A 137 9.21 6.12 -11.83
CA ALA A 137 8.24 5.04 -11.96
C ALA A 137 7.74 4.95 -13.41
N ALA A 138 7.57 3.73 -13.91
CA ALA A 138 6.99 3.48 -15.23
C ALA A 138 5.46 3.51 -15.18
N VAL A 139 4.87 2.87 -14.16
CA VAL A 139 3.42 2.80 -13.95
C VAL A 139 3.09 2.68 -12.47
N ALA A 140 1.84 3.05 -12.11
CA ALA A 140 1.28 2.78 -10.79
C ALA A 140 -0.18 2.34 -10.85
N PHE A 141 -0.62 1.57 -9.84
CA PHE A 141 -1.93 0.91 -9.82
C PHE A 141 -2.86 1.45 -8.73
N SER A 142 -4.10 1.78 -9.14
CA SER A 142 -5.24 2.13 -8.29
C SER A 142 -6.09 0.88 -7.96
N VAL A 143 -7.34 1.01 -7.47
CA VAL A 143 -8.28 -0.13 -7.20
C VAL A 143 -9.59 -0.04 -8.00
N GLU A 144 -9.57 0.64 -9.14
CA GLU A 144 -10.73 0.65 -10.04
C GLU A 144 -10.89 -0.73 -10.73
N PRO A 145 -12.00 -1.47 -10.52
CA PRO A 145 -12.13 -2.86 -10.96
C PRO A 145 -12.57 -2.97 -12.42
N ARG A 146 -11.64 -2.73 -13.34
CA ARG A 146 -11.85 -2.88 -14.79
C ARG A 146 -10.54 -3.22 -15.51
N ASP A 147 -10.66 -3.58 -16.78
CA ASP A 147 -9.51 -3.77 -17.66
C ASP A 147 -8.78 -2.45 -17.94
N ILE A 148 -7.46 -2.56 -18.13
CA ILE A 148 -6.60 -1.48 -18.59
C ILE A 148 -6.78 -1.31 -20.10
N THR A 149 -7.00 -0.07 -20.53
CA THR A 149 -7.05 0.30 -21.95
C THR A 149 -5.76 1.00 -22.37
N GLU A 150 -5.50 1.09 -23.67
CA GLU A 150 -4.38 1.90 -24.21
C GLU A 150 -4.47 3.36 -23.76
N HIS A 151 -5.70 3.91 -23.69
CA HIS A 151 -5.92 5.27 -23.22
C HIS A 151 -5.47 5.45 -21.77
N ASP A 152 -5.66 4.48 -20.87
CA ASP A 152 -5.21 4.58 -19.48
C ASP A 152 -3.69 4.69 -19.39
N ILE A 153 -2.98 3.88 -20.19
CA ILE A 153 -1.52 3.84 -20.23
C ILE A 153 -0.95 5.18 -20.71
N VAL A 154 -1.59 5.81 -21.69
CA VAL A 154 -1.11 7.09 -22.25
C VAL A 154 -1.54 8.28 -21.39
N SER A 155 -2.78 8.30 -20.91
CA SER A 155 -3.35 9.49 -20.25
C SER A 155 -2.99 9.58 -18.77
N ARG A 156 -2.89 8.44 -18.06
CA ARG A 156 -2.69 8.41 -16.61
C ARG A 156 -2.02 7.10 -16.16
N PRO A 157 -0.77 6.83 -16.59
CA PRO A 157 -0.03 5.59 -16.28
C PRO A 157 0.21 5.36 -14.80
N PHE A 158 0.06 6.42 -13.98
CA PHE A 158 0.20 6.36 -12.53
C PHE A 158 -1.13 6.12 -11.80
N SER A 159 -2.20 5.73 -12.48
CA SER A 159 -3.49 5.41 -11.86
C SER A 159 -4.20 4.24 -12.55
N LEU A 160 -3.44 3.26 -13.04
CA LEU A 160 -4.00 2.14 -13.81
C LEU A 160 -5.03 1.35 -12.98
N PRO A 161 -6.15 0.92 -13.58
CA PRO A 161 -7.14 0.09 -12.90
C PRO A 161 -6.60 -1.32 -12.61
N ARG A 162 -7.22 -2.01 -11.64
CA ARG A 162 -6.98 -3.44 -11.36
C ARG A 162 -8.20 -4.07 -10.70
N PHE A 163 -8.36 -5.37 -10.92
CA PHE A 163 -9.30 -6.17 -10.15
C PHE A 163 -8.72 -6.53 -8.78
N ASP A 164 -9.55 -6.45 -7.74
CA ASP A 164 -9.26 -7.10 -6.48
C ASP A 164 -9.48 -8.61 -6.67
N CYS A 165 -8.49 -9.43 -6.31
CA CYS A 165 -8.58 -10.89 -6.47
C CYS A 165 -9.80 -11.49 -5.74
N ASN A 166 -10.32 -10.84 -4.69
CA ASN A 166 -11.55 -11.24 -4.01
C ASN A 166 -12.81 -11.10 -4.87
N GLN A 167 -12.74 -10.39 -5.99
CA GLN A 167 -13.85 -10.21 -6.93
C GLN A 167 -13.85 -11.25 -8.05
N LEU A 168 -12.76 -12.01 -8.19
CA LEU A 168 -12.64 -13.04 -9.20
C LEU A 168 -13.35 -14.32 -8.75
N PRO A 169 -13.81 -15.17 -9.69
CA PRO A 169 -14.29 -16.50 -9.34
C PRO A 169 -13.27 -17.25 -8.46
N PHE A 170 -13.74 -17.82 -7.35
CA PHE A 170 -12.91 -18.50 -6.33
C PHE A 170 -11.96 -17.59 -5.53
N GLY A 171 -12.03 -16.28 -5.73
CA GLY A 171 -11.33 -15.29 -4.92
C GLY A 171 -11.82 -15.29 -3.47
N SER A 172 -10.90 -15.47 -2.53
CA SER A 172 -11.17 -15.29 -1.11
C SER A 172 -9.91 -14.83 -0.39
N ALA A 173 -10.07 -13.90 0.55
CA ALA A 173 -8.98 -13.48 1.41
C ALA A 173 -8.81 -14.52 2.51
N SER A 174 -7.63 -15.14 2.59
CA SER A 174 -7.26 -15.96 3.75
C SER A 174 -6.79 -15.01 4.86
N GLY A 175 -7.51 -14.98 5.99
CA GLY A 175 -7.12 -14.17 7.16
C GLY A 175 -8.26 -13.45 7.88
N SER A 176 -9.49 -13.53 7.38
CA SER A 176 -10.69 -13.20 8.14
C SER A 176 -11.00 -14.34 9.11
N VAL A 177 -10.54 -14.19 10.35
CA VAL A 177 -11.12 -14.86 11.52
C VAL A 177 -12.26 -14.04 12.07
#